data_AF-A0A9W8TUG6-F1
#
_entry.id   AF-A0A9W8TUG6-F1
#
_cell.length_a   1.000
_cell.length_b   1.000
_cell.length_c   1.000
_cell.angle_alpha   90.00
_cell.angle_beta   90.00
_cell.angle_gamma   90.00
#
_symmetry.space_group_name_H-M   'P 1'
#
loop_
_entity.id
_entity.type
_entity.pdbx_description
1 polymer ?
#
loop_
_entity_poly.entity_id
_entity_poly.type
_entity_poly.pdbx_seq_one_letter_code
_entity_poly.pdbx_strand_id
1 'polypeptide(L)'
;MQSSLPSQPEGGPSFLVPGQRNSWNSTTLNEIHLQRQLAEWKRRALVAEGQVMIEQAEREAATVHAVLAGREASILKYQLNANTRKKTDTSKCFTTSARIVTSAEGKEQAIAEASKRDAKKNELEEKKKKKQDTERADFLRRAEQEREQLPFSGSLRSKLKAELQNILFTLGLNIEGNVAALLLRINAHFDTETALKQDPRYIGLFSKPSGKRKQAAEDHSETMQPSPPIHHSPSPIHSQPLIPPRPRPRPRIRHIVQNTMHDSTRTFTDTSPRRFGTSSPQPFGPSSTQHSNEQSPSP
;
A
#
# COMPACT_ATOMS: atom_id res chain seq x y z
N MET A 1 -13.62 8.70 -55.12
CA MET A 1 -12.31 8.03 -55.07
C MET A 1 -12.37 6.83 -55.99
N GLN A 2 -11.51 6.83 -57.02
CA GLN A 2 -11.58 5.96 -58.18
C GLN A 2 -11.04 4.57 -57.85
N SER A 3 -11.83 3.54 -58.13
CA SER A 3 -11.54 2.12 -57.97
C SER A 3 -10.68 1.61 -59.13
N SER A 4 -9.41 1.33 -58.86
CA SER A 4 -8.48 0.70 -59.81
C SER A 4 -8.59 -0.83 -59.71
N LEU A 5 -9.03 -1.46 -60.79
CA LEU A 5 -9.02 -2.91 -61.00
C LEU A 5 -7.60 -3.37 -61.39
N PRO A 6 -7.04 -4.42 -60.79
CA PRO A 6 -5.78 -4.99 -61.25
C PRO A 6 -5.96 -5.80 -62.54
N SER A 7 -5.12 -5.47 -63.53
CA SER A 7 -4.99 -6.13 -64.83
C SER A 7 -4.63 -7.61 -64.68
N GLN A 8 -5.30 -8.46 -65.45
CA GLN A 8 -4.90 -9.84 -65.66
C GLN A 8 -3.67 -9.90 -66.59
N PRO A 9 -2.66 -10.74 -66.28
CA PRO A 9 -1.60 -11.05 -67.21
C PRO A 9 -2.05 -12.11 -68.23
N GLU A 10 -1.90 -11.74 -69.50
CA GLU A 10 -2.06 -12.56 -70.71
C GLU A 10 -1.18 -13.82 -70.68
N GLY A 11 -1.75 -14.92 -71.16
CA GLY A 11 -1.17 -16.26 -71.16
C GLY A 11 0.00 -16.40 -72.15
N GLY A 12 1.12 -16.90 -71.62
CA GLY A 12 2.23 -17.44 -72.40
C GLY A 12 2.11 -18.97 -72.56
N PRO A 13 2.63 -19.55 -73.66
CA PRO A 13 2.45 -20.94 -74.04
C PRO A 13 3.14 -21.92 -73.08
N SER A 14 2.34 -22.89 -72.61
CA SER A 14 2.73 -24.03 -71.80
C SER A 14 3.75 -24.93 -72.51
N PHE A 15 5.03 -24.79 -72.16
CA PHE A 15 6.03 -25.82 -72.40
C PHE A 15 5.87 -26.93 -71.34
N LEU A 16 5.18 -28.00 -71.72
CA LEU A 16 5.12 -29.25 -70.97
C LEU A 16 6.49 -29.93 -71.04
N VAL A 17 7.30 -29.76 -70.00
CA VAL A 17 8.51 -30.57 -69.75
C VAL A 17 8.09 -31.84 -68.99
N PRO A 18 8.15 -33.04 -69.59
CA PRO A 18 7.84 -34.28 -68.90
C PRO A 18 9.14 -34.81 -68.27
N GLY A 19 9.28 -34.74 -66.95
CA GLY A 19 10.46 -35.38 -66.33
C GLY A 19 10.84 -35.08 -64.88
N GLN A 20 10.08 -34.31 -64.10
CA GLN A 20 10.35 -34.17 -62.66
C GLN A 20 9.20 -34.74 -61.83
N ARG A 21 9.21 -36.08 -61.64
CA ARG A 21 8.31 -36.76 -60.70
C ARG A 21 8.80 -36.57 -59.27
N ASN A 22 8.07 -35.75 -58.52
CA ASN A 22 7.54 -36.04 -57.17
C ASN A 22 8.52 -36.30 -56.00
N SER A 23 9.73 -35.71 -55.99
CA SER A 23 10.63 -35.77 -54.82
C SER A 23 10.27 -34.76 -53.70
N TRP A 24 9.24 -33.93 -53.88
CA TRP A 24 8.87 -32.83 -52.97
C TRP A 24 7.84 -33.21 -51.90
N ASN A 25 7.30 -34.43 -51.93
CA ASN A 25 6.16 -34.82 -51.08
C ASN A 25 6.57 -35.31 -49.67
N SER A 26 7.84 -35.71 -49.47
CA SER A 26 8.30 -36.22 -48.17
C SER A 26 8.72 -35.10 -47.21
N THR A 27 9.36 -34.04 -47.72
CA THR A 27 9.82 -32.90 -46.90
C THR A 27 8.65 -32.11 -46.32
N THR A 28 7.57 -31.96 -47.09
CA THR A 28 6.38 -31.19 -46.67
C THR A 28 5.59 -31.88 -45.56
N LEU A 29 5.51 -33.21 -45.55
CA LEU A 29 4.84 -33.97 -44.48
C LEU A 29 5.58 -33.86 -43.14
N ASN A 30 6.92 -33.93 -43.17
CA ASN A 30 7.73 -33.74 -41.97
C ASN A 30 7.57 -32.32 -41.43
N GLU A 31 7.59 -31.32 -42.30
CA GLU A 31 7.39 -29.93 -41.90
C GLU A 31 6.02 -29.69 -41.26
N ILE A 32 4.94 -30.21 -41.84
CA ILE A 32 3.59 -30.12 -41.27
C ILE A 32 3.54 -30.80 -39.89
N HIS A 33 4.22 -31.95 -39.73
CA HIS A 33 4.29 -32.64 -38.44
C HIS A 33 5.02 -31.80 -37.38
N LEU A 34 6.17 -31.22 -37.72
CA LEU A 34 6.91 -30.34 -36.81
C LEU A 34 6.10 -29.09 -36.43
N GLN A 35 5.43 -28.45 -37.39
CA GLN A 35 4.58 -27.29 -37.11
C GLN A 35 3.42 -27.65 -36.16
N ARG A 36 2.80 -28.81 -36.35
CA ARG A 36 1.75 -29.31 -35.46
C ARG A 36 2.27 -29.55 -34.05
N GLN A 37 3.43 -30.19 -33.91
CA GLN A 37 4.05 -30.39 -32.61
C GLN A 37 4.37 -29.04 -31.94
N LEU A 38 4.98 -28.10 -32.65
CA LEU A 38 5.30 -26.78 -32.11
C LEU A 38 4.04 -26.03 -31.63
N ALA A 39 2.95 -26.09 -32.40
CA ALA A 39 1.68 -25.51 -32.00
C ALA A 39 1.10 -26.18 -30.75
N GLU A 40 1.23 -27.49 -30.62
CA GLU A 40 0.80 -28.23 -29.44
C GLU A 40 1.63 -27.88 -28.20
N TRP A 41 2.95 -27.82 -28.32
CA TRP A 41 3.85 -27.39 -27.25
C TRP A 41 3.54 -25.97 -26.79
N LYS A 42 3.31 -25.04 -27.71
CA LYS A 42 2.90 -23.66 -27.38
C LYS A 42 1.58 -23.62 -26.63
N ARG A 43 0.59 -24.43 -27.03
CA ARG A 43 -0.69 -24.52 -26.32
C ARG A 43 -0.51 -25.08 -24.91
N ARG A 44 0.28 -26.14 -24.76
CA ARG A 44 0.59 -26.74 -23.44
C ARG A 44 1.32 -25.75 -22.52
N ALA A 45 2.28 -25.00 -23.06
CA ALA A 45 2.98 -23.96 -22.32
C ALA A 45 2.02 -22.87 -21.81
N LEU A 46 1.12 -22.38 -22.67
CA LEU A 46 0.15 -21.36 -22.29
C LEU A 46 -0.86 -21.85 -21.23
N VAL A 47 -1.28 -23.12 -21.31
CA VAL A 47 -2.14 -23.74 -20.28
C VAL A 47 -1.38 -23.87 -18.95
N ALA A 48 -0.12 -24.30 -18.99
CA ALA A 48 0.71 -24.43 -17.80
C ALA A 48 0.98 -23.08 -17.13
N GLU A 49 1.27 -22.03 -17.90
CA GLU A 49 1.39 -20.66 -17.40
C GLU A 49 0.09 -20.19 -16.73
N GLY A 50 -1.06 -20.49 -17.33
CA GLY A 50 -2.37 -20.20 -16.74
C GLY A 50 -2.60 -20.92 -15.40
N GLN A 51 -2.21 -22.20 -15.30
CA GLN A 51 -2.32 -22.98 -14.06
C GLN A 51 -1.44 -22.42 -12.95
N VAL A 52 -0.18 -22.07 -13.27
CA VAL A 52 0.74 -21.46 -12.30
C VAL A 52 0.18 -20.15 -11.74
N MET A 53 -0.43 -19.32 -12.59
CA MET A 53 -1.06 -18.07 -12.14
C MET A 53 -2.27 -18.31 -11.21
N ILE A 54 -3.09 -19.32 -11.49
CA ILE A 54 -4.23 -19.70 -10.63
C ILE A 54 -3.73 -20.22 -9.28
N GLU A 55 -2.78 -21.16 -9.27
CA GLU A 55 -2.20 -21.72 -8.04
C GLU A 55 -1.51 -20.64 -7.20
N GLN A 56 -0.82 -19.69 -7.84
CA GLN A 56 -0.22 -18.56 -7.15
C GLN A 56 -1.29 -17.67 -6.48
N ALA A 57 -2.37 -17.35 -7.20
CA ALA A 57 -3.47 -16.56 -6.65
C ALA A 57 -4.14 -17.26 -5.45
N GLU A 58 -4.35 -18.58 -5.53
CA GLU A 58 -4.89 -19.39 -4.43
C GLU A 58 -3.95 -19.39 -3.22
N ARG A 59 -2.64 -19.52 -3.45
CA ARG A 59 -1.63 -19.47 -2.38
C ARG A 59 -1.60 -18.11 -1.69
N GLU A 60 -1.66 -17.03 -2.44
CA GLU A 60 -1.71 -15.67 -1.91
C GLU A 60 -2.99 -15.45 -1.08
N ALA A 61 -4.15 -15.89 -1.58
CA ALA A 61 -5.41 -15.83 -0.86
C ALA A 61 -5.35 -16.63 0.46
N ALA A 62 -4.86 -17.87 0.42
CA ALA A 62 -4.70 -18.71 1.61
C ALA A 62 -3.74 -18.06 2.65
N THR A 63 -2.67 -17.41 2.18
CA THR A 63 -1.73 -16.68 3.04
C THR A 63 -2.41 -15.51 3.76
N VAL A 64 -3.21 -14.73 3.04
CA VAL A 64 -3.98 -13.62 3.64
C VAL A 64 -4.96 -14.14 4.70
N HIS A 65 -5.69 -15.23 4.42
CA HIS A 65 -6.61 -15.84 5.37
C HIS A 65 -5.89 -16.34 6.64
N ALA A 66 -4.73 -16.98 6.50
CA ALA A 66 -3.95 -17.46 7.64
C ALA A 66 -3.50 -16.31 8.54
N VAL A 67 -3.06 -15.18 7.96
CA VAL A 67 -2.65 -13.99 8.72
C VAL A 67 -3.83 -13.37 9.48
N LEU A 68 -4.99 -13.26 8.83
CA LEU A 68 -6.20 -12.72 9.48
C LEU A 68 -6.66 -13.63 10.63
N ALA A 69 -6.72 -14.93 10.42
CA ALA A 69 -7.07 -15.90 11.46
C ALA A 69 -6.09 -15.85 12.64
N GLY A 70 -4.79 -15.73 12.39
CA GLY A 70 -3.77 -15.58 13.44
C GLY A 70 -3.95 -14.31 14.27
N ARG A 71 -4.36 -13.21 13.63
CA ARG A 71 -4.69 -11.95 14.31
C ARG A 71 -5.93 -12.09 15.19
N GLU A 72 -7.00 -12.71 14.67
CA GLU A 72 -8.24 -12.92 15.42
C GLU A 72 -8.01 -13.82 16.63
N ALA A 73 -7.28 -14.93 16.46
CA ALA A 73 -6.91 -15.81 17.56
C ALA A 73 -6.12 -15.07 18.66
N SER A 74 -5.22 -14.17 18.26
CA SER A 74 -4.46 -13.34 19.20
C SER A 74 -5.34 -12.35 19.96
N ILE A 75 -6.33 -11.72 19.29
CA ILE A 75 -7.30 -10.84 19.92
C ILE A 75 -8.16 -11.61 20.93
N LEU A 76 -8.70 -12.76 20.54
CA LEU A 76 -9.53 -13.60 21.41
C LEU A 76 -8.74 -14.08 22.64
N LYS A 77 -7.48 -14.52 22.44
CA LYS A 77 -6.58 -14.89 23.54
C LYS A 77 -6.37 -13.72 24.51
N TYR A 78 -6.15 -12.51 24.00
CA TYR A 78 -6.02 -11.32 24.84
C TYR A 78 -7.29 -11.04 25.64
N GLN A 79 -8.46 -11.13 25.00
CA GLN A 79 -9.75 -10.93 25.67
C GLN A 79 -10.01 -11.98 26.77
N LEU A 80 -9.73 -13.26 26.50
CA LEU A 80 -9.83 -14.33 27.49
C LEU A 80 -8.89 -14.10 28.68
N ASN A 81 -7.65 -13.70 28.44
CA ASN A 81 -6.69 -13.37 29.49
C ASN A 81 -7.10 -12.12 30.29
N ALA A 82 -7.68 -11.11 29.64
CA ALA A 82 -8.22 -9.95 30.33
C ALA A 82 -9.41 -10.33 31.23
N ASN A 83 -10.30 -11.21 30.76
CA ASN A 83 -11.47 -11.64 31.52
C ASN A 83 -11.11 -12.55 32.71
N THR A 84 -10.11 -13.42 32.58
CA THR A 84 -9.62 -14.27 33.68
C THR A 84 -8.93 -13.44 34.76
N ARG A 85 -8.16 -12.40 34.39
CA ARG A 85 -7.59 -11.44 35.35
C ARG A 85 -8.67 -10.66 36.11
N LYS A 86 -9.71 -10.20 35.42
CA LYS A 86 -10.85 -9.53 36.07
C LYS A 86 -11.55 -10.43 37.10
N LYS A 87 -11.77 -11.71 36.78
CA LYS A 87 -12.42 -12.67 37.68
C LYS A 87 -11.60 -13.02 38.92
N THR A 88 -10.27 -13.04 38.79
CA THR A 88 -9.38 -13.33 39.93
C THR A 88 -9.26 -12.13 40.87
N ASP A 89 -9.26 -10.89 40.35
CA ASP A 89 -9.26 -9.68 41.18
C ASP A 89 -10.63 -9.41 41.86
N THR A 90 -11.75 -9.71 41.20
CA THR A 90 -13.09 -9.51 41.81
C THR A 90 -13.53 -10.62 42.75
N SER A 91 -12.74 -11.70 42.90
CA SER A 91 -12.94 -12.69 43.96
C SER A 91 -12.59 -12.14 45.36
N LYS A 92 -11.97 -10.96 45.43
CA LYS A 92 -11.72 -10.24 46.69
C LYS A 92 -12.82 -9.21 46.94
N CYS A 93 -13.69 -9.60 47.86
CA CYS A 93 -14.58 -8.72 48.60
C CYS A 93 -15.59 -7.97 47.70
N PHE A 94 -16.75 -8.61 47.48
CA PHE A 94 -17.99 -7.84 47.46
C PHE A 94 -18.04 -7.06 48.77
N THR A 95 -17.53 -5.84 48.79
CA THR A 95 -17.90 -4.88 49.82
C THR A 95 -19.37 -4.60 49.58
N THR A 96 -20.20 -5.37 50.26
CA THR A 96 -21.63 -5.16 50.45
C THR A 96 -21.88 -3.89 51.27
N SER A 97 -21.18 -2.79 50.96
CA SER A 97 -21.81 -1.49 51.01
C SER A 97 -22.64 -1.37 49.74
N ALA A 98 -23.65 -2.23 49.61
CA ALA A 98 -24.75 -2.00 48.70
C ALA A 98 -25.44 -0.74 49.24
N ARG A 99 -24.93 0.42 48.85
CA ARG A 99 -25.72 1.63 48.88
C ARG A 99 -26.88 1.26 47.95
N ILE A 100 -28.05 1.04 48.53
CA ILE A 100 -29.28 0.94 47.77
C ILE A 100 -29.39 2.30 47.10
N VAL A 101 -28.82 2.40 45.91
CA VAL A 101 -29.01 3.55 45.05
C VAL A 101 -30.49 3.47 44.73
N THR A 102 -31.26 4.35 45.36
CA THR A 102 -32.69 4.45 45.13
C THR A 102 -32.90 4.58 43.63
N SER A 103 -33.95 3.95 43.11
CA SER A 103 -34.12 3.68 41.68
C SER A 103 -34.03 4.91 40.74
N ALA A 104 -34.04 6.13 41.28
CA ALA A 104 -33.82 7.38 40.54
C ALA A 104 -32.32 7.74 40.39
N GLU A 105 -31.53 7.76 41.48
CA GLU A 105 -30.11 8.13 41.45
C GLU A 105 -29.30 7.16 40.57
N GLY A 106 -29.69 5.89 40.54
CA GLY A 106 -29.01 4.86 39.74
C GLY A 106 -29.32 4.98 38.26
N LYS A 107 -30.54 5.43 37.91
CA LYS A 107 -30.91 5.71 36.51
C LYS A 107 -30.13 6.92 36.00
N GLU A 108 -30.00 7.97 36.79
CA GLU A 108 -29.22 9.16 36.40
C GLU A 108 -27.74 8.82 36.18
N GLN A 109 -27.15 8.04 37.09
CA GLN A 109 -25.76 7.61 36.95
C GLN A 109 -25.54 6.70 35.73
N ALA A 110 -26.49 5.79 35.42
CA ALA A 110 -26.45 4.95 34.23
C ALA A 110 -26.55 5.76 32.93
N ILE A 111 -27.43 6.78 32.90
CA ILE A 111 -27.54 7.71 31.76
C ILE A 111 -26.25 8.51 31.59
N ALA A 112 -25.67 9.00 32.69
CA ALA A 112 -24.41 9.74 32.67
C ALA A 112 -23.21 8.88 32.23
N GLU A 113 -23.20 7.59 32.55
CA GLU A 113 -22.16 6.68 32.10
C GLU A 113 -22.36 6.28 30.62
N ALA A 114 -23.60 6.03 30.19
CA ALA A 114 -23.93 5.76 28.80
C ALA A 114 -23.50 6.92 27.90
N SER A 115 -23.85 8.17 28.26
CA SER A 115 -23.46 9.36 27.50
C SER A 115 -21.94 9.53 27.41
N LYS A 116 -21.19 9.21 28.48
CA LYS A 116 -19.71 9.21 28.46
C LYS A 116 -19.12 8.13 27.56
N ARG A 117 -19.73 6.94 27.50
CA ARG A 117 -19.29 5.85 26.61
C ARG A 117 -19.56 6.20 25.15
N ASP A 118 -20.73 6.76 24.86
CA ASP A 118 -21.11 7.18 23.51
C ASP A 118 -20.21 8.33 23.03
N ALA A 119 -19.92 9.32 23.87
CA ALA A 119 -18.98 10.39 23.55
C ALA A 119 -17.58 9.86 23.21
N LYS A 120 -17.04 8.92 23.99
CA LYS A 120 -15.73 8.29 23.71
C LYS A 120 -15.73 7.46 22.43
N LYS A 121 -16.82 6.74 22.15
CA LYS A 121 -16.95 5.94 20.93
C LYS A 121 -16.98 6.85 19.70
N ASN A 122 -17.76 7.93 19.75
CA ASN A 122 -17.83 8.91 18.68
C ASN A 122 -16.48 9.60 18.43
N GLU A 123 -15.73 9.96 19.48
CA GLU A 123 -14.40 10.57 19.35
C GLU A 123 -13.40 9.62 18.67
N LEU A 124 -13.44 8.32 18.99
CA LEU A 124 -12.57 7.32 18.36
C LEU A 124 -12.93 7.10 16.89
N GLU A 125 -14.22 7.07 16.57
CA GLU A 125 -14.70 6.95 15.19
C GLU A 125 -14.33 8.17 14.35
N GLU A 126 -14.44 9.38 14.90
CA GLU A 126 -14.04 10.62 14.21
C GLU A 126 -12.52 10.64 13.95
N LYS A 127 -11.69 10.26 14.93
CA LYS A 127 -10.24 10.15 14.74
C LYS A 127 -9.88 9.12 13.67
N LYS A 128 -10.61 8.00 13.61
CA LYS A 128 -10.40 6.98 12.58
C LYS A 128 -10.78 7.47 11.19
N LYS A 129 -11.94 8.14 11.05
CA LYS A 129 -12.38 8.76 9.78
C LYS A 129 -11.36 9.81 9.30
N LYS A 130 -10.95 10.73 10.18
CA LYS A 130 -9.93 11.74 9.85
C LYS A 130 -8.61 11.13 9.40
N LYS A 131 -8.17 10.04 10.03
CA LYS A 131 -6.97 9.31 9.60
C LYS A 131 -7.14 8.67 8.23
N GLN A 132 -8.29 8.04 7.97
CA GLN A 132 -8.59 7.45 6.65
C GLN A 132 -8.70 8.51 5.55
N ASP A 133 -9.31 9.66 5.83
CA ASP A 133 -9.44 10.76 4.86
C ASP A 133 -8.07 11.37 4.52
N THR A 134 -7.20 11.54 5.52
CA THR A 134 -5.82 12.01 5.29
C THR A 134 -4.99 11.00 4.50
N GLU A 135 -5.07 9.70 4.82
CA GLU A 135 -4.41 8.64 4.05
C GLU A 135 -4.93 8.57 2.60
N ARG A 136 -6.25 8.73 2.39
CA ARG A 136 -6.86 8.74 1.05
C ARG A 136 -6.46 9.97 0.25
N ALA A 137 -6.41 11.15 0.87
CA ALA A 137 -5.94 12.38 0.22
C ALA A 137 -4.46 12.28 -0.18
N ASP A 138 -3.62 11.72 0.69
CA ASP A 138 -2.20 11.49 0.38
C ASP A 138 -2.02 10.49 -0.77
N PHE A 139 -2.86 9.45 -0.84
CA PHE A 139 -2.85 8.50 -1.94
C PHE A 139 -3.23 9.17 -3.27
N LEU A 140 -4.31 9.95 -3.30
CA LEU A 140 -4.73 10.68 -4.50
C LEU A 140 -3.67 11.68 -4.97
N ARG A 141 -3.08 12.43 -4.04
CA ARG A 141 -2.00 13.39 -4.35
C ARG A 141 -0.79 12.70 -4.99
N ARG A 142 -0.43 11.49 -4.55
CA ARG A 142 0.65 10.71 -5.16
C ARG A 142 0.27 10.21 -6.55
N ALA A 143 -0.94 9.68 -6.73
CA ALA A 143 -1.42 9.19 -8.02
C ALA A 143 -1.50 10.31 -9.09
N GLU A 144 -1.92 11.51 -8.69
CA GLU A 144 -1.95 12.68 -9.59
C GLU A 144 -0.54 13.10 -10.01
N GLN A 145 0.42 13.11 -9.07
CA GLN A 145 1.81 13.42 -9.38
C GLN A 145 2.47 12.41 -10.33
N GLU A 146 2.10 11.12 -10.24
CA GLU A 146 2.54 10.12 -11.22
C GLU A 146 1.97 10.38 -12.62
N ARG A 147 0.70 10.79 -12.69
CA ARG A 147 0.02 11.06 -13.95
C ARG A 147 0.61 12.27 -14.67
N GLU A 148 0.94 13.33 -13.93
CA GLU A 148 1.41 14.59 -14.53
C GLU A 148 2.90 14.57 -14.92
N GLN A 149 3.64 13.51 -14.57
CA GLN A 149 5.08 13.37 -14.85
C GLN A 149 5.88 14.65 -14.54
N LEU A 150 5.47 15.40 -13.51
CA LEU A 150 6.02 16.73 -13.24
C LEU A 150 7.52 16.65 -12.97
N PRO A 151 8.35 17.48 -13.63
CA PRO A 151 9.78 17.48 -13.42
C PRO A 151 10.11 17.94 -11.99
N PHE A 152 10.97 17.17 -11.32
CA PHE A 152 11.46 17.52 -10.00
C PHE A 152 12.47 18.66 -10.11
N SER A 153 12.21 19.75 -9.38
CA SER A 153 13.06 20.96 -9.38
C SER A 153 13.74 21.19 -8.04
N GLY A 154 14.97 21.70 -8.06
CA GLY A 154 15.74 22.11 -6.88
C GLY A 154 16.67 21.02 -6.35
N SER A 155 17.57 21.40 -5.44
CA SER A 155 18.60 20.47 -4.93
C SER A 155 18.01 19.36 -4.06
N LEU A 156 18.46 18.11 -4.26
CA LEU A 156 18.09 16.96 -3.43
C LEU A 156 18.25 17.22 -1.93
N ARG A 157 19.31 17.94 -1.52
CA ARG A 157 19.58 18.21 -0.10
C ARG A 157 18.59 19.17 0.54
N SER A 158 17.90 19.99 -0.25
CA SER A 158 16.88 20.94 0.22
C SER A 158 15.47 20.36 0.23
N LYS A 159 15.26 19.14 -0.28
CA LYS A 159 13.94 18.52 -0.39
C LYS A 159 13.40 18.03 0.94
N LEU A 160 12.10 18.17 1.13
CA LEU A 160 11.40 17.65 2.31
C LEU A 160 11.35 16.11 2.26
N LYS A 161 11.21 15.47 3.42
CA LYS A 161 11.11 14.00 3.51
C LYS A 161 10.05 13.43 2.57
N ALA A 162 8.88 14.06 2.50
CA ALA A 162 7.78 13.61 1.64
C ALA A 162 8.15 13.68 0.15
N GLU A 163 8.87 14.71 -0.29
CA GLU A 163 9.34 14.81 -1.69
C GLU A 163 10.40 13.75 -2.00
N LEU A 164 11.32 13.47 -1.06
CA LEU A 164 12.31 12.40 -1.21
C LEU A 164 11.65 11.02 -1.31
N GLN A 165 10.59 10.78 -0.54
CA GLN A 165 9.79 9.55 -0.66
C GLN A 165 9.08 9.46 -2.00
N ASN A 166 8.56 10.57 -2.53
CA ASN A 166 7.96 10.60 -3.86
C ASN A 166 9.00 10.29 -4.95
N ILE A 167 10.22 10.84 -4.85
CA ILE A 167 11.32 10.52 -5.78
C ILE A 167 11.69 9.03 -5.71
N LEU A 168 11.82 8.47 -4.51
CA LEU A 168 12.09 7.03 -4.33
C LEU A 168 10.98 6.16 -4.91
N PHE A 169 9.73 6.55 -4.69
CA PHE A 169 8.57 5.84 -5.23
C PHE A 169 8.58 5.85 -6.76
N THR A 170 8.87 7.00 -7.40
CA THR A 170 9.00 7.08 -8.87
C THR A 170 10.19 6.30 -9.42
N LEU A 171 11.22 6.07 -8.61
CA LEU A 171 12.37 5.23 -8.95
C LEU A 171 12.12 3.73 -8.63
N GLY A 172 10.96 3.37 -8.07
CA GLY A 172 10.67 1.99 -7.66
C GLY A 172 11.50 1.50 -6.45
N LEU A 173 11.99 2.42 -5.63
CA LEU A 173 12.84 2.14 -4.47
C LEU A 173 12.06 2.18 -3.16
N ASN A 174 12.61 1.55 -2.12
CA ASN A 174 12.02 1.55 -0.78
C ASN A 174 11.92 2.99 -0.21
N ILE A 175 10.73 3.39 0.25
CA ILE A 175 10.39 4.73 0.77
C ILE A 175 10.61 4.89 2.29
N GLU A 176 10.90 3.82 3.02
CA GLU A 176 11.02 3.83 4.48
C GLU A 176 12.39 4.31 4.94
N GLY A 177 12.45 5.10 6.01
CA GLY A 177 13.69 5.51 6.65
C GLY A 177 13.76 6.98 7.07
N ASN A 178 14.94 7.37 7.55
CA ASN A 178 15.30 8.76 7.85
C ASN A 178 15.80 9.47 6.57
N VAL A 179 15.70 10.80 6.52
CA VAL A 179 16.10 11.67 5.40
C VAL A 179 17.48 11.33 4.86
N ALA A 180 18.48 11.14 5.72
CA ALA A 180 19.83 10.78 5.31
C ALA A 180 19.89 9.43 4.56
N ALA A 181 19.13 8.44 5.02
CA ALA A 181 19.06 7.12 4.39
C ALA A 181 18.29 7.15 3.05
N LEU A 182 17.32 8.06 2.90
CA LEU A 182 16.62 8.30 1.64
C LEU A 182 17.55 8.97 0.62
N LEU A 183 18.27 10.01 1.02
CA LEU A 183 19.25 10.69 0.18
C LEU A 183 20.38 9.76 -0.28
N LEU A 184 20.90 8.93 0.62
CA LEU A 184 21.94 7.95 0.28
C LEU A 184 21.46 7.00 -0.82
N ARG A 185 20.25 6.45 -0.69
CA ARG A 185 19.65 5.54 -1.68
C ARG A 185 19.45 6.23 -3.03
N ILE A 186 18.90 7.45 -3.02
CA ILE A 186 18.69 8.22 -4.25
C ILE A 186 20.02 8.45 -4.96
N ASN A 187 21.05 8.92 -4.25
CA ASN A 187 22.36 9.17 -4.85
C ASN A 187 22.99 7.88 -5.39
N ALA A 188 22.98 6.79 -4.61
CA ALA A 188 23.52 5.50 -5.02
C ALA A 188 22.85 4.98 -6.31
N HIS A 189 21.53 5.16 -6.45
CA HIS A 189 20.80 4.79 -7.66
C HIS A 189 21.24 5.63 -8.87
N PHE A 190 21.27 6.95 -8.73
CA PHE A 190 21.69 7.85 -9.81
C PHE A 190 23.18 7.74 -10.17
N ASP A 191 24.02 7.27 -9.25
CA ASP A 191 25.43 6.98 -9.52
C ASP A 191 25.62 5.67 -10.28
N THR A 192 24.71 4.71 -10.10
CA THR A 192 24.66 3.46 -10.88
C THR A 192 24.05 3.69 -12.26
N GLU A 193 22.98 4.49 -12.35
CA GLU A 193 22.21 4.75 -13.57
C GLU A 193 22.35 6.21 -14.01
N THR A 194 23.52 6.57 -14.54
CA THR A 194 23.82 7.94 -14.93
C THR A 194 22.92 8.48 -16.06
N ALA A 195 22.32 7.60 -16.88
CA ALA A 195 21.38 7.98 -17.93
C ALA A 195 20.14 8.69 -17.37
N LEU A 196 19.66 8.28 -16.19
CA LEU A 196 18.51 8.90 -15.54
C LEU A 196 18.77 10.35 -15.10
N LYS A 197 20.04 10.78 -14.93
CA LYS A 197 20.37 12.17 -14.61
C LYS A 197 19.99 13.13 -15.75
N GLN A 198 19.86 12.63 -16.99
CA GLN A 198 19.49 13.40 -18.17
C GLN A 198 17.99 13.33 -18.49
N ASP A 199 17.23 12.50 -17.77
CA ASP A 199 15.78 12.42 -17.94
C ASP A 199 15.16 13.80 -17.62
N PRO A 200 14.31 14.37 -18.51
CA PRO A 200 13.60 15.63 -18.26
C PRO A 200 12.91 15.69 -16.89
N ARG A 201 12.50 14.55 -16.34
CA ARG A 201 11.86 14.46 -15.03
C ARG A 201 12.83 14.72 -13.87
N TYR A 202 14.10 14.33 -14.00
CA TYR A 202 15.09 14.40 -12.92
C TYR A 202 16.18 15.45 -13.15
N ILE A 203 16.28 16.03 -14.35
CA ILE A 203 17.32 17.01 -14.69
C ILE A 203 17.34 18.20 -13.71
N GLY A 204 16.18 18.66 -13.26
CA GLY A 204 16.04 19.76 -12.31
C GLY A 204 16.62 19.49 -10.91
N LEU A 205 16.86 18.22 -10.55
CA LEU A 205 17.50 17.83 -9.29
C LEU A 205 19.01 18.03 -9.29
N PHE A 206 19.62 17.93 -10.47
CA PHE A 206 21.08 17.98 -10.67
C PHE A 206 21.55 19.28 -11.31
N SER A 207 20.62 20.11 -11.79
CA SER A 207 20.91 21.47 -12.19
C SER A 207 21.62 22.17 -11.04
N LYS A 208 22.92 22.45 -11.26
CA LYS A 208 23.65 23.37 -10.39
C LYS A 208 22.80 24.64 -10.35
N PRO A 209 22.54 25.23 -9.17
CA PRO A 209 21.88 26.51 -9.12
C PRO A 209 22.74 27.42 -9.98
N SER A 210 22.27 27.75 -11.18
CA SER A 210 22.93 28.69 -12.05
C SER A 210 22.75 29.98 -11.29
N GLY A 211 23.75 30.29 -10.47
CA GLY A 211 23.68 31.36 -9.48
C GLY A 211 23.16 32.55 -10.23
N LYS A 212 21.94 33.00 -9.88
CA LYS A 212 21.15 33.98 -10.62
C LYS A 212 22.13 34.97 -11.22
N ARG A 213 22.44 34.78 -12.51
CA ARG A 213 23.26 35.73 -13.23
C ARG A 213 22.35 36.93 -13.20
N LYS A 214 22.64 37.88 -12.32
CA LYS A 214 22.08 39.22 -12.37
C LYS A 214 22.42 39.67 -13.79
N GLN A 215 21.53 39.40 -14.74
CA GLN A 215 21.44 40.22 -15.92
C GLN A 215 20.99 41.55 -15.34
N ALA A 216 21.99 42.35 -14.95
CA ALA A 216 21.87 43.77 -15.00
C ALA A 216 21.41 44.04 -16.44
N ALA A 217 20.12 44.26 -16.61
CA ALA A 217 19.66 45.04 -17.73
C ALA A 217 20.30 46.41 -17.51
N GLU A 218 21.40 46.63 -18.22
CA GLU A 218 21.74 47.98 -18.63
C GLU A 218 20.52 48.56 -19.35
N ASP A 219 20.03 49.62 -18.74
CA ASP A 219 19.61 50.89 -19.34
C ASP A 219 18.82 50.93 -20.66
N HIS A 220 17.87 51.88 -20.63
CA HIS A 220 16.98 52.39 -21.67
C HIS A 220 15.63 51.64 -21.80
N SER A 221 14.46 52.25 -21.62
CA SER A 221 14.08 53.67 -21.61
C SER A 221 12.70 53.86 -20.96
N GLU A 222 12.58 54.92 -20.17
CA GLU A 222 11.41 55.76 -19.90
C GLU A 222 10.01 55.18 -20.21
N THR A 223 9.21 54.91 -19.17
CA THR A 223 7.81 55.36 -19.13
C THR A 223 7.39 55.52 -17.67
N MET A 224 7.16 56.78 -17.32
CA MET A 224 6.72 57.29 -16.04
C MET A 224 5.40 56.66 -15.58
N GLN A 225 5.36 56.11 -14.37
CA GLN A 225 4.15 56.21 -13.55
C GLN A 225 4.48 56.21 -12.04
N PRO A 226 4.19 57.31 -11.31
CA PRO A 226 4.45 57.40 -9.89
C PRO A 226 3.31 56.76 -9.08
N SER A 227 3.64 55.82 -8.20
CA SER A 227 2.74 55.32 -7.14
C SER A 227 3.23 55.82 -5.77
N PRO A 228 2.33 56.16 -4.84
CA PRO A 228 2.67 56.85 -3.60
C PRO A 228 3.34 55.93 -2.55
N PRO A 229 4.08 56.52 -1.59
CA PRO A 229 4.93 55.79 -0.65
C PRO A 229 4.13 55.21 0.52
N ILE A 230 4.13 53.89 0.66
CA ILE A 230 3.62 53.21 1.85
C ILE A 230 4.75 53.15 2.88
N HIS A 231 4.62 53.98 3.92
CA HIS A 231 5.49 53.99 5.09
C HIS A 231 5.45 52.65 5.82
N HIS A 232 6.55 51.90 5.80
CA HIS A 232 6.76 50.77 6.68
C HIS A 232 7.27 51.26 8.05
N SER A 233 6.38 51.23 9.05
CA SER A 233 6.72 51.41 10.46
C SER A 233 7.75 50.38 10.92
N PRO A 234 8.85 50.79 11.58
CA PRO A 234 9.76 49.87 12.24
C PRO A 234 9.07 49.27 13.46
N SER A 235 8.89 47.94 13.46
CA SER A 235 8.35 47.23 14.62
C SER A 235 9.34 47.29 15.79
N PRO A 236 8.86 47.38 17.04
CA PRO A 236 9.71 47.54 18.21
C PRO A 236 10.45 46.23 18.50
N ILE A 237 11.75 46.35 18.76
CA ILE A 237 12.60 45.30 19.33
C ILE A 237 12.02 44.96 20.72
N HIS A 238 11.25 43.87 20.77
CA HIS A 238 10.76 43.31 22.03
C HIS A 238 11.87 42.46 22.66
N SER A 239 12.65 43.09 23.51
CA SER A 239 13.63 42.47 24.40
C SER A 239 12.91 41.53 25.38
N GLN A 240 12.89 40.24 25.05
CA GLN A 240 12.48 39.19 25.97
C GLN A 240 13.53 39.06 27.09
N PRO A 241 13.13 39.08 28.37
CA PRO A 241 14.05 38.82 29.47
C PRO A 241 14.56 37.37 29.42
N LEU A 242 15.86 37.23 29.61
CA LEU A 242 16.61 35.98 29.66
C LEU A 242 16.10 35.12 30.84
N ILE A 243 15.11 34.26 30.61
CA ILE A 243 14.69 33.26 31.60
C ILE A 243 15.75 32.13 31.57
N PRO A 244 16.45 31.85 32.68
CA PRO A 244 17.41 30.76 32.73
C PRO A 244 16.71 29.42 32.44
N PRO A 245 17.32 28.55 31.63
CA PRO A 245 16.72 27.27 31.27
C PRO A 245 16.51 26.43 32.53
N ARG A 246 15.24 26.13 32.87
CA ARG A 246 14.91 25.18 33.93
C ARG A 246 15.59 23.84 33.63
N PRO A 247 16.25 23.21 34.62
CA PRO A 247 16.85 21.89 34.44
C PRO A 247 15.75 20.90 34.05
N ARG A 248 15.89 20.31 32.86
CA ARG A 248 14.96 19.27 32.38
C ARG A 248 15.02 18.10 33.36
N PRO A 249 13.87 17.58 33.84
CA PRO A 249 13.84 16.39 34.65
C PRO A 249 14.46 15.23 33.85
N ARG A 250 15.54 14.66 34.39
CA ARG A 250 16.22 13.52 33.79
C ARG A 250 15.20 12.37 33.67
N PRO A 251 15.04 11.76 32.48
CA PRO A 251 14.22 10.57 32.34
C PRO A 251 14.79 9.48 33.26
N ARG A 252 13.98 9.08 34.23
CA ARG A 252 14.28 7.98 35.15
C ARG A 252 14.44 6.72 34.31
N ILE A 253 15.67 6.26 34.15
CA ILE A 253 16.03 5.02 33.47
C ILE A 253 15.30 3.90 34.22
N ARG A 254 14.20 3.42 33.64
CA ARG A 254 13.60 2.17 34.09
C ARG A 254 14.54 1.07 33.64
N HIS A 255 15.16 0.39 34.60
CA HIS A 255 15.90 -0.84 34.36
C HIS A 255 14.96 -1.79 33.61
N ILE A 256 15.22 -1.96 32.31
CA ILE A 256 14.63 -3.02 31.52
C ILE A 256 15.25 -4.30 32.05
N VAL A 257 14.46 -5.05 32.83
CA VAL A 257 14.77 -6.43 33.17
C VAL A 257 14.79 -7.18 31.84
N GLN A 258 15.98 -7.51 31.37
CA GLN A 258 16.19 -8.37 30.21
C GLN A 258 15.72 -9.77 30.60
N ASN A 259 14.46 -10.07 30.29
CA ASN A 259 14.01 -11.45 30.23
C ASN A 259 14.65 -12.08 29.00
N THR A 260 15.80 -12.73 29.22
CA THR A 260 16.43 -13.67 28.31
C THR A 260 15.44 -14.81 28.05
N MET A 261 14.70 -14.71 26.95
CA MET A 261 14.01 -15.85 26.37
C MET A 261 15.08 -16.80 25.85
N HIS A 262 15.30 -17.88 26.59
CA HIS A 262 16.12 -18.99 26.12
C HIS A 262 15.49 -19.56 24.85
N ASP A 263 16.26 -19.42 23.78
CA ASP A 263 16.09 -20.06 22.49
C ASP A 263 16.04 -21.58 22.69
N SER A 264 14.83 -22.13 22.74
CA SER A 264 14.60 -23.57 22.73
C SER A 264 14.51 -24.01 21.27
N THR A 265 15.68 -24.31 20.71
CA THR A 265 15.85 -25.17 19.55
C THR A 265 15.26 -26.55 19.86
N ARG A 266 13.95 -26.69 19.68
CA ARG A 266 13.29 -28.00 19.63
C ARG A 266 13.47 -28.56 18.23
N THR A 267 14.51 -29.36 18.07
CA THR A 267 14.64 -30.36 17.01
C THR A 267 13.44 -31.29 17.08
N PHE A 268 12.54 -31.17 16.11
CA PHE A 268 11.39 -32.06 15.94
C PHE A 268 11.85 -33.27 15.14
N THR A 269 12.50 -34.22 15.82
CA THR A 269 12.69 -35.57 15.28
C THR A 269 11.54 -36.45 15.75
N ASP A 270 10.81 -36.97 14.76
CA ASP A 270 10.32 -38.34 14.74
C ASP A 270 9.36 -38.76 15.87
N THR A 271 8.06 -38.77 15.57
CA THR A 271 7.13 -39.70 16.22
C THR A 271 6.00 -40.06 15.25
N SER A 272 6.13 -41.28 14.74
CA SER A 272 5.14 -42.24 14.23
C SER A 272 3.69 -41.82 13.91
N PRO A 273 3.09 -42.43 12.85
CA PRO A 273 1.74 -42.12 12.40
C PRO A 273 0.70 -42.72 13.36
N ARG A 274 0.00 -41.85 14.10
CA ARG A 274 -1.22 -42.24 14.81
C ARG A 274 -2.35 -42.37 13.78
N ARG A 275 -2.72 -43.62 13.47
CA ARG A 275 -3.98 -43.97 12.81
C ARG A 275 -5.13 -43.38 13.64
N PHE A 276 -5.78 -42.34 13.12
CA PHE A 276 -7.09 -41.94 13.60
C PHE A 276 -8.15 -42.69 12.82
N GLY A 277 -9.00 -43.39 13.57
CA GLY A 277 -10.13 -44.14 13.05
C GLY A 277 -11.11 -43.25 12.31
N THR A 278 -11.68 -43.82 11.27
CA THR A 278 -12.80 -43.32 10.48
C THR A 278 -14.05 -43.24 11.36
N SER A 279 -14.30 -42.09 12.00
CA SER A 279 -15.63 -41.75 12.48
C SER A 279 -16.37 -41.01 11.37
N SER A 280 -17.25 -41.75 10.71
CA SER A 280 -18.21 -41.29 9.71
C SER A 280 -19.02 -40.10 10.24
N PRO A 281 -19.02 -38.93 9.58
CA PRO A 281 -19.94 -37.85 9.92
C PRO A 281 -21.34 -38.19 9.43
N GLN A 282 -22.32 -38.16 10.33
CA GLN A 282 -23.74 -38.22 9.98
C GLN A 282 -24.18 -36.93 9.27
N PRO A 283 -25.04 -37.01 8.25
CA PRO A 283 -25.63 -35.84 7.61
C PRO A 283 -26.70 -35.24 8.52
N PHE A 284 -26.45 -34.04 9.04
CA PHE A 284 -27.50 -33.19 9.61
C PHE A 284 -28.43 -32.73 8.49
N GLY A 285 -29.71 -33.05 8.62
CA GLY A 285 -30.76 -32.71 7.65
C GLY A 285 -31.05 -31.20 7.60
N PRO A 286 -31.71 -30.75 6.52
CA PRO A 286 -32.01 -29.33 6.31
C PRO A 286 -33.12 -28.85 7.26
N SER A 287 -32.80 -27.85 8.07
CA SER A 287 -33.78 -27.08 8.83
C SER A 287 -34.53 -26.13 7.89
N SER A 288 -35.76 -26.49 7.59
CA SER A 288 -36.72 -25.68 6.84
C SER A 288 -37.01 -24.40 7.63
N THR A 289 -36.46 -23.27 7.17
CA THR A 289 -36.75 -21.95 7.73
C THR A 289 -37.84 -21.33 6.87
N GLN A 290 -39.08 -21.36 7.36
CA GLN A 290 -40.19 -20.63 6.76
C GLN A 290 -39.92 -19.13 6.88
N HIS A 291 -39.68 -18.48 5.74
CA HIS A 291 -39.69 -17.02 5.64
C HIS A 291 -41.14 -16.55 5.53
N SER A 292 -41.64 -15.92 6.59
CA SER A 292 -42.88 -15.16 6.59
C SER A 292 -42.73 -13.94 5.68
N ASN A 293 -43.68 -13.79 4.77
CA ASN A 293 -43.82 -12.72 3.81
C ASN A 293 -44.36 -11.47 4.52
N GLU A 294 -43.53 -10.43 4.71
CA GLU A 294 -44.00 -9.12 5.19
C GLU A 294 -44.56 -8.30 4.03
N GLN A 295 -45.85 -7.98 4.14
CA GLN A 295 -46.61 -7.08 3.29
C GLN A 295 -46.09 -5.64 3.44
N SER A 296 -45.65 -5.06 2.32
CA SER A 296 -45.50 -3.61 2.16
C SER A 296 -46.87 -2.92 2.16
N PRO A 297 -47.07 -1.82 2.90
CA PRO A 297 -48.13 -0.88 2.60
C PRO A 297 -47.69 0.08 1.47
N SER A 298 -48.56 0.21 0.47
CA SER A 298 -48.49 1.16 -0.64
C SER A 298 -48.79 2.61 -0.19
N PRO A 299 -48.38 3.61 -1.00
CA PRO A 299 -48.28 5.02 -0.61
C PRO A 299 -49.61 5.76 -0.42
#